data_AF-A0A949T8J6-F1
#
_entry.id   AF-A0A949T8J6-F1
#
_cell.length_a   1.000
_cell.length_b   1.000
_cell.length_c   1.000
_cell.angle_alpha   90.00
_cell.angle_beta   90.00
_cell.angle_gamma   90.00
#
_symmetry.space_group_name_H-M   'P 1'
#
loop_
_entity.id
_entity.type
_entity.pdbx_description
1 polymer ?
#
loop_
_entity_poly.entity_id
_entity_poly.type
_entity_poly.pdbx_seq_one_letter_code
_entity_poly.pdbx_strand_id
1 'polypeptide(L)'
;MQTTSSIKPESVFLVSGGAKGITAKCVIELAKQYPCKFILLGRSELLESEPLFSKDCFEESALKKLIMEDLLNRGEKPTPIQVKKIYNQIISDREIKQTLEIIKQAGGDACYISVDVTSADDLQQKIAAVTESMGQITGIIHGAGNLADKLIEKKTEEDFEKVYSAKIQGLENLLGCVNLSQLEHLVLYSSVAGFYGNIGQSDYALSNEILNKSAHLLKRQYPQCHVVAINWGGWDSGMVTPELKKEFARRGIEIIPVEAGAKMLVNELNDSFRDSTQVVIGSPISPPPAPLNSQLKSYRIRRRLTEAANPFLQDHIVGGKPVLPATCGTQWMINACEQLYPGYRFYYYNNFKVLKGVPFDEKLSEEYILDIEEIAKHEHQEIVFKAKIWSRNKNGKINYHFSIDDIHLLPKITESPIYEKLNMTADNIIPITGNDFYRENPSIFPLFHGDSFKGLTKVINISPEKITIECVWNEISREQQGQFPVIWVNPYSVDLSTHPLWVWLQHYHQEICLPAEIKKHEQFAATPSNQPFYVSCEVTHKTSTSVAADFTIHDKQGKIYSRLLGGKGIIIPTKSLKA
;
A
#
# COMPACT_ATOMS: atom_id res chain seq x y z
N MET A 1 24.22 2.06 0.58
CA MET A 1 24.89 1.72 -0.68
C MET A 1 24.85 2.96 -1.55
N GLN A 2 25.97 3.40 -2.13
CA GLN A 2 25.95 4.47 -3.13
C GLN A 2 25.16 3.96 -4.34
N THR A 3 23.94 4.45 -4.47
CA THR A 3 23.02 4.12 -5.53
C THR A 3 23.38 4.93 -6.77
N THR A 4 23.73 4.25 -7.85
CA THR A 4 24.07 4.90 -9.11
C THR A 4 22.79 5.35 -9.82
N SER A 5 22.74 6.62 -10.21
CA SER A 5 21.74 7.16 -11.13
C SER A 5 22.45 7.69 -12.37
N SER A 6 21.78 7.68 -13.51
CA SER A 6 22.30 8.24 -14.76
C SER A 6 22.30 9.77 -14.81
N ILE A 7 21.83 10.46 -13.76
CA ILE A 7 21.79 11.92 -13.68
C ILE A 7 23.22 12.47 -13.52
N LYS A 8 23.59 13.40 -14.40
CA LYS A 8 24.92 14.02 -14.45
C LYS A 8 24.81 15.52 -14.14
N PRO A 9 25.92 16.19 -13.77
CA PRO A 9 25.90 17.65 -13.58
C PRO A 9 25.41 18.43 -14.81
N GLU A 10 25.65 17.92 -16.02
CA GLU A 10 25.16 18.52 -17.27
C GLU A 10 23.68 18.24 -17.58
N SER A 11 23.02 17.35 -16.84
CA SER A 11 21.59 17.06 -17.04
C SER A 11 20.76 18.32 -16.79
N VAL A 12 19.80 18.58 -17.69
CA VAL A 12 18.90 19.73 -17.57
C VAL A 12 17.47 19.22 -17.48
N PHE A 13 16.81 19.51 -16.35
CA PHE A 13 15.43 19.15 -16.09
C PHE A 13 14.48 20.30 -16.39
N LEU A 14 13.51 20.08 -17.28
CA LEU A 14 12.36 20.95 -17.48
C LEU A 14 11.25 20.57 -16.51
N VAL A 15 10.87 21.48 -15.60
CA VAL A 15 9.98 21.18 -14.48
C VAL A 15 8.72 22.03 -14.50
N SER A 16 7.56 21.42 -14.79
CA SER A 16 6.28 22.12 -14.69
C SER A 16 5.77 22.18 -13.25
N GLY A 17 5.30 23.36 -12.83
CA GLY A 17 4.93 23.60 -11.43
C GLY A 17 6.12 23.52 -10.47
N GLY A 18 7.36 23.65 -10.97
CA GLY A 18 8.58 23.34 -10.24
C GLY A 18 9.05 24.38 -9.23
N ALA A 19 8.46 25.58 -9.24
CA ALA A 19 8.98 26.71 -8.47
C ALA A 19 8.30 26.93 -7.12
N LYS A 20 7.18 26.24 -6.85
CA LYS A 20 6.41 26.34 -5.60
C LYS A 20 5.87 24.97 -5.16
N GLY A 21 5.46 24.86 -3.91
CA GLY A 21 4.77 23.68 -3.38
C GLY A 21 5.61 22.38 -3.41
N ILE A 22 4.94 21.23 -3.52
CA ILE A 22 5.57 19.90 -3.37
C ILE A 22 6.61 19.60 -4.46
N THR A 23 6.38 20.06 -5.69
CA THR A 23 7.31 19.84 -6.81
C THR A 23 8.62 20.57 -6.55
N ALA A 24 8.57 21.81 -6.06
CA ALA A 24 9.77 22.54 -5.65
C ALA A 24 10.57 21.84 -4.55
N LYS A 25 9.89 21.23 -3.56
CA LYS A 25 10.56 20.45 -2.51
C LYS A 25 11.29 19.22 -3.08
N CYS A 26 10.71 18.57 -4.08
CA CYS A 26 11.34 17.44 -4.76
C CYS A 26 12.54 17.88 -5.62
N VAL A 27 12.42 19.00 -6.34
CA VAL A 27 13.53 19.58 -7.10
C VAL A 27 14.69 19.97 -6.18
N ILE A 28 14.41 20.60 -5.04
CA ILE A 28 15.41 20.94 -4.03
C ILE A 28 16.13 19.68 -3.53
N GLU A 29 15.37 18.62 -3.22
CA GLU A 29 15.98 17.36 -2.76
C GLU A 29 16.81 16.69 -3.86
N LEU A 30 16.37 16.78 -5.12
CA LEU A 30 17.11 16.29 -6.26
C LEU A 30 18.42 17.06 -6.45
N ALA A 31 18.39 18.40 -6.35
CA ALA A 31 19.56 19.27 -6.45
C ALA A 31 20.63 18.98 -5.38
N LYS A 32 20.21 18.60 -4.16
CA LYS A 32 21.13 18.20 -3.09
C LYS A 32 21.88 16.90 -3.38
N GLN A 33 21.25 15.98 -4.11
CA GLN A 33 21.87 14.70 -4.46
C GLN A 33 22.65 14.79 -5.77
N TYR A 34 22.14 15.56 -6.73
CA TYR A 34 22.73 15.75 -8.05
C TYR A 34 22.79 17.25 -8.36
N PRO A 35 23.99 17.85 -8.43
CA PRO A 35 24.17 19.27 -8.74
C PRO A 35 23.96 19.54 -10.24
N CYS A 36 22.76 19.25 -10.73
CA CYS A 36 22.35 19.43 -12.13
C CYS A 36 21.55 20.72 -12.32
N LYS A 37 21.03 20.93 -13.53
CA LYS A 37 20.35 22.18 -13.91
C LYS A 37 18.83 22.02 -14.01
N PHE A 38 18.11 23.10 -13.72
CA PHE A 38 16.64 23.11 -13.69
C PHE A 38 16.04 24.34 -14.39
N ILE A 39 15.09 24.09 -15.29
CA ILE A 39 14.22 25.12 -15.87
C ILE A 39 12.85 24.98 -15.20
N LEU A 40 12.56 25.85 -14.24
CA LEU A 40 11.33 25.81 -13.46
C LEU A 40 10.23 26.63 -14.13
N LEU A 41 9.07 26.02 -14.37
CA LEU A 41 7.92 26.68 -14.99
C LEU A 41 6.79 26.92 -14.00
N GLY A 42 6.13 28.05 -14.13
CA GLY A 42 4.90 28.38 -13.40
C GLY A 42 4.20 29.59 -14.02
N ARG A 43 2.99 29.90 -13.55
CA ARG A 43 2.20 31.04 -14.07
C ARG A 43 2.43 32.36 -13.33
N SER A 44 3.12 32.31 -12.20
CA SER A 44 3.36 33.50 -11.38
C SER A 44 4.43 34.35 -12.03
N GLU A 45 4.17 35.64 -12.24
CA GLU A 45 5.20 36.57 -12.69
C GLU A 45 6.18 36.85 -11.55
N LEU A 46 7.44 37.16 -11.88
CA LEU A 46 8.39 37.67 -10.88
C LEU A 46 8.29 39.19 -10.82
N LEU A 47 8.43 39.74 -9.62
CA LEU A 47 8.53 41.18 -9.43
C LEU A 47 9.96 41.64 -9.73
N GLU A 48 10.11 42.68 -10.54
CA GLU A 48 11.40 43.35 -10.77
C GLU A 48 12.04 43.78 -9.44
N SER A 49 11.22 44.35 -8.55
CA SER A 49 11.60 44.67 -7.17
C SER A 49 10.41 44.46 -6.24
N GLU A 50 10.67 43.84 -5.09
CA GLU A 50 9.64 43.71 -4.04
C GLU A 50 9.29 45.10 -3.47
N PRO A 51 7.99 45.43 -3.29
CA PRO A 51 7.59 46.72 -2.73
C PRO A 51 8.16 46.94 -1.33
N LEU A 52 8.70 48.15 -1.08
CA LEU A 52 9.34 48.48 0.19
C LEU A 52 8.43 48.28 1.41
N PHE A 53 7.13 48.58 1.28
CA PHE A 53 6.17 48.39 2.37
C PHE A 53 6.01 46.91 2.77
N SER A 54 6.29 45.98 1.86
CA SER A 54 6.08 44.56 2.12
C SER A 54 7.29 43.90 2.78
N LYS A 55 8.47 44.52 2.64
CA LYS A 55 9.76 43.96 3.08
C LYS A 55 9.72 43.56 4.55
N ASP A 56 10.26 42.38 4.86
CA ASP A 56 10.32 41.79 6.21
C ASP A 56 8.97 41.56 6.90
N CYS A 57 7.84 41.70 6.19
CA CYS A 57 6.51 41.37 6.68
C CYS A 57 6.05 40.00 6.16
N PHE A 58 5.99 39.00 7.03
CA PHE A 58 5.65 37.61 6.68
C PHE A 58 4.27 37.16 7.16
N GLU A 59 3.63 37.94 8.04
CA GLU A 59 2.32 37.62 8.58
C GLU A 59 1.21 38.05 7.60
N GLU A 60 0.29 37.15 7.29
CA GLU A 60 -0.70 37.34 6.22
C GLU A 60 -1.59 38.57 6.47
N SER A 61 -2.08 38.74 7.71
CA SER A 61 -3.00 39.83 8.04
C SER A 61 -2.30 41.19 8.00
N ALA A 62 -1.07 41.27 8.51
CA ALA A 62 -0.23 42.47 8.48
C ALA A 62 0.15 42.85 7.04
N LEU A 63 0.55 41.89 6.21
CA LEU A 63 0.91 42.17 4.82
C LEU A 63 -0.31 42.65 4.02
N LYS A 64 -1.47 42.04 4.21
CA LYS A 64 -2.72 42.51 3.58
C LYS A 64 -3.08 43.93 4.01
N LYS A 65 -2.86 44.28 5.28
CA LYS A 65 -3.09 45.64 5.78
C LYS A 65 -2.15 46.65 5.11
N LEU A 66 -0.86 46.34 4.99
CA LEU A 66 0.12 47.20 4.32
C LEU A 66 -0.21 47.39 2.84
N ILE A 67 -0.68 46.34 2.16
CA ILE A 67 -1.17 46.43 0.78
C ILE A 67 -2.38 47.39 0.68
N MET A 68 -3.32 47.30 1.64
CA MET A 68 -4.48 48.20 1.67
C MET A 68 -4.06 49.66 1.89
N GLU A 69 -3.13 49.92 2.81
CA GLU A 69 -2.60 51.25 3.09
C GLU A 69 -1.87 51.83 1.87
N ASP A 70 -1.06 51.03 1.19
CA ASP A 70 -0.37 51.44 -0.03
C ASP A 70 -1.32 51.78 -1.18
N LEU A 71 -2.38 50.97 -1.39
CA LEU A 71 -3.41 51.27 -2.39
C LEU A 71 -4.13 52.59 -2.07
N LEU A 72 -4.47 52.83 -0.80
CA LEU A 72 -5.08 54.10 -0.37
C LEU A 72 -4.15 55.29 -0.60
N ASN A 73 -2.86 55.15 -0.31
CA ASN A 73 -1.85 56.19 -0.55
C ASN A 73 -1.68 56.51 -2.04
N ARG A 74 -1.93 55.54 -2.92
CA ARG A 74 -1.97 55.73 -4.39
C ARG A 74 -3.30 56.28 -4.92
N GLY A 75 -4.27 56.54 -4.04
CA GLY A 75 -5.62 56.98 -4.43
C GLY A 75 -6.50 55.87 -5.01
N GLU A 76 -6.09 54.62 -4.88
CA GLU A 76 -6.83 53.44 -5.36
C GLU A 76 -7.75 52.90 -4.25
N LYS A 77 -8.93 52.39 -4.63
CA LYS A 77 -9.85 51.75 -3.67
C LYS A 77 -9.40 50.30 -3.41
N PRO A 78 -9.02 49.91 -2.19
CA PRO A 78 -8.54 48.55 -1.92
C PRO A 78 -9.70 47.54 -1.89
N THR A 79 -9.96 46.88 -3.01
CA THR A 79 -10.94 45.77 -3.05
C THR A 79 -10.31 44.46 -2.56
N PRO A 80 -11.08 43.54 -1.94
CA PRO A 80 -10.55 42.24 -1.49
C PRO A 80 -9.86 41.44 -2.60
N ILE A 81 -10.36 41.53 -3.84
CA ILE A 81 -9.78 40.85 -5.00
C ILE A 81 -8.40 41.43 -5.34
N GLN A 82 -8.27 42.77 -5.38
CA GLN A 82 -6.99 43.44 -5.66
C GLN A 82 -5.96 43.16 -4.56
N VAL A 83 -6.36 43.29 -3.29
CA VAL A 83 -5.47 43.02 -2.14
C VAL A 83 -4.98 41.58 -2.19
N LYS A 84 -5.87 40.60 -2.44
CA LYS A 84 -5.51 39.19 -2.58
C LYS A 84 -4.59 38.94 -3.78
N LYS A 85 -4.80 39.63 -4.92
CA LYS A 85 -3.94 39.52 -6.10
C LYS A 85 -2.51 39.99 -5.78
N ILE A 86 -2.35 41.18 -5.20
CA ILE A 86 -1.04 41.73 -4.83
C ILE A 86 -0.36 40.85 -3.77
N TYR A 87 -1.11 40.41 -2.75
CA TYR A 87 -0.61 39.48 -1.73
C TYR A 87 -0.06 38.20 -2.36
N ASN A 88 -0.85 37.53 -3.21
CA ASN A 88 -0.43 36.30 -3.89
C ASN A 88 0.79 36.52 -4.78
N GLN A 89 0.91 37.68 -5.42
CA GLN A 89 2.05 38.05 -6.25
C GLN A 89 3.33 38.16 -5.41
N ILE A 90 3.30 38.88 -4.28
CA ILE A 90 4.44 39.03 -3.37
C ILE A 90 4.86 37.69 -2.78
N ILE A 91 3.90 36.90 -2.26
CA ILE A 91 4.22 35.59 -1.65
C ILE A 91 4.77 34.61 -2.70
N SER A 92 4.22 34.61 -3.92
CA SER A 92 4.74 33.77 -5.00
C SER A 92 6.16 34.17 -5.40
N ASP A 93 6.42 35.46 -5.56
CA ASP A 93 7.75 35.99 -5.89
C ASP A 93 8.79 35.57 -4.85
N ARG A 94 8.47 35.72 -3.56
CA ARG A 94 9.32 35.29 -2.44
C ARG A 94 9.58 33.78 -2.46
N GLU A 95 8.55 32.96 -2.60
CA GLU A 95 8.68 31.50 -2.59
C GLU A 95 9.54 31.01 -3.77
N ILE A 96 9.35 31.60 -4.96
CA ILE A 96 10.14 31.27 -6.16
C ILE A 96 11.60 31.67 -5.95
N LYS A 97 11.88 32.91 -5.53
CA LYS A 97 13.24 33.38 -5.27
C LYS A 97 13.94 32.55 -4.20
N GLN A 98 13.22 32.18 -3.14
CA GLN A 98 13.73 31.27 -2.12
C GLN A 98 14.06 29.89 -2.67
N THR A 99 13.20 29.33 -3.53
CA THR A 99 13.43 28.03 -4.17
C THR A 99 14.70 28.06 -5.03
N LEU A 100 14.88 29.10 -5.85
CA LEU A 100 16.07 29.28 -6.69
C LEU A 100 17.34 29.38 -5.84
N GLU A 101 17.30 30.15 -4.75
CA GLU A 101 18.45 30.30 -3.83
C GLU A 101 18.80 28.98 -3.12
N ILE A 102 17.80 28.21 -2.67
CA ILE A 102 18.05 26.92 -2.04
C ILE A 102 18.66 25.92 -3.03
N ILE A 103 18.19 25.89 -4.29
CA ILE A 103 18.78 25.03 -5.32
C ILE A 103 20.24 25.41 -5.57
N LYS A 104 20.52 26.71 -5.66
CA LYS A 104 21.88 27.23 -5.82
C LYS A 104 22.78 26.85 -4.64
N GLN A 105 22.30 26.98 -3.41
CA GLN A 105 23.03 26.57 -2.21
C GLN A 105 23.27 25.06 -2.13
N ALA A 106 22.38 24.26 -2.72
CA ALA A 106 22.54 22.81 -2.84
C ALA A 106 23.56 22.41 -3.94
N GLY A 107 24.04 23.37 -4.75
CA GLY A 107 25.00 23.14 -5.82
C GLY A 107 24.38 22.96 -7.22
N GLY A 108 23.06 23.02 -7.33
CA GLY A 108 22.37 23.03 -8.63
C GLY A 108 22.32 24.43 -9.26
N ASP A 109 21.91 24.49 -10.51
CA ASP A 109 21.65 25.76 -11.22
C ASP A 109 20.19 25.80 -11.67
N ALA A 110 19.48 26.90 -11.44
CA ALA A 110 18.07 26.99 -11.76
C ALA A 110 17.67 28.36 -12.26
N CYS A 111 16.80 28.36 -13.28
CA CYS A 111 16.10 29.55 -13.74
C CYS A 111 14.58 29.34 -13.65
N TYR A 112 13.84 30.44 -13.50
CA TYR A 112 12.38 30.42 -13.51
C TYR A 112 11.82 31.11 -14.74
N ILE A 113 10.80 30.51 -15.35
CA ILE A 113 10.06 31.05 -16.49
C ILE A 113 8.58 31.14 -16.12
N SER A 114 8.04 32.36 -16.21
CA SER A 114 6.60 32.57 -16.13
C SER A 114 5.95 32.21 -17.48
N VAL A 115 5.23 31.09 -17.52
CA VAL A 115 4.54 30.56 -18.70
C VAL A 115 3.40 29.62 -18.29
N ASP A 116 2.29 29.67 -19.03
CA ASP A 116 1.25 28.65 -18.93
C ASP A 116 1.63 27.46 -19.81
N VAL A 117 1.82 26.28 -19.21
CA VAL A 117 2.20 25.05 -19.92
C VAL A 117 1.18 24.62 -20.98
N THR A 118 -0.06 25.14 -20.93
CA THR A 118 -1.09 24.89 -21.94
C THR A 118 -0.92 25.76 -23.19
N SER A 119 -0.14 26.84 -23.13
CA SER A 119 0.14 27.74 -24.25
C SER A 119 1.36 27.26 -25.05
N ALA A 120 1.11 26.39 -26.05
CA ALA A 120 2.17 25.70 -26.81
C ALA A 120 3.20 26.66 -27.42
N ASP A 121 2.75 27.71 -28.11
CA ASP A 121 3.65 28.64 -28.82
C ASP A 121 4.54 29.44 -27.86
N ASP A 122 3.95 30.00 -26.79
CA ASP A 122 4.70 30.76 -25.77
C ASP A 122 5.70 29.87 -25.02
N LEU A 123 5.29 28.62 -24.73
CA LEU A 123 6.18 27.64 -24.13
C LEU A 123 7.36 27.34 -25.05
N GLN A 124 7.11 26.99 -26.31
CA GLN A 124 8.17 26.65 -27.26
C GLN A 124 9.17 27.80 -27.44
N GLN A 125 8.68 29.04 -27.58
CA GLN A 125 9.52 30.22 -27.71
C GLN A 125 10.42 30.44 -26.48
N LYS A 126 9.84 30.38 -25.27
CA LYS A 126 10.60 30.62 -24.03
C LYS A 126 11.58 29.50 -23.71
N ILE A 127 11.21 28.25 -24.01
CA ILE A 127 12.10 27.10 -23.83
C ILE A 127 13.29 27.15 -24.80
N ALA A 128 13.05 27.51 -26.07
CA ALA A 128 14.14 27.65 -27.04
C ALA A 128 15.19 28.67 -26.56
N ALA A 129 14.74 29.85 -26.10
CA ALA A 129 15.63 30.91 -25.63
C ALA A 129 16.48 30.51 -24.41
N VAL A 130 15.92 29.74 -23.46
CA VAL A 130 16.66 29.33 -22.25
C VAL A 130 17.59 28.14 -22.49
N THR A 131 17.26 27.28 -23.47
CA THR A 131 18.06 26.11 -23.81
C THR A 131 19.43 26.52 -24.35
N GLU A 132 19.55 27.70 -24.97
CA GLU A 132 20.82 28.27 -25.42
C GLU A 132 21.82 28.51 -24.27
N SER A 133 21.33 28.86 -23.07
CA SER A 133 22.19 29.15 -21.90
C SER A 133 22.30 27.97 -20.93
N MET A 134 21.22 27.21 -20.75
CA MET A 134 21.20 26.09 -19.79
C MET A 134 21.78 24.81 -20.39
N GLY A 135 21.67 24.62 -21.70
CA GLY A 135 22.00 23.37 -22.39
C GLY A 135 20.76 22.53 -22.71
N GLN A 136 20.99 21.42 -23.41
CA GLN A 136 19.93 20.56 -23.88
C GLN A 136 19.14 19.90 -22.74
N ILE A 137 17.82 19.91 -22.85
CA ILE A 137 16.92 19.26 -21.89
C ILE A 137 17.03 17.74 -22.02
N THR A 138 17.45 17.08 -20.94
CA THR A 138 17.58 15.62 -20.84
C THR A 138 16.55 15.01 -19.89
N GLY A 139 15.85 15.83 -19.10
CA GLY A 139 14.82 15.37 -18.17
C GLY A 139 13.56 16.23 -18.18
N ILE A 140 12.41 15.62 -17.95
CA ILE A 140 11.15 16.33 -17.69
C ILE A 140 10.58 15.86 -16.36
N ILE A 141 10.17 16.81 -15.53
CA ILE A 141 9.34 16.57 -14.33
C ILE A 141 8.04 17.33 -14.51
N HIS A 142 6.94 16.60 -14.74
CA HIS A 142 5.63 17.19 -14.94
C HIS A 142 4.84 17.20 -13.63
N GLY A 143 4.93 18.31 -12.88
CA GLY A 143 4.26 18.54 -11.60
C GLY A 143 3.07 19.50 -11.65
N ALA A 144 2.74 20.04 -12.83
CA ALA A 144 1.59 20.92 -13.00
C ALA A 144 0.25 20.18 -12.82
N GLY A 145 -0.70 20.82 -12.13
CA GLY A 145 -2.02 20.27 -11.93
C GLY A 145 -2.94 21.22 -11.18
N ASN A 146 -4.24 21.10 -11.43
CA ASN A 146 -5.30 21.81 -10.72
C ASN A 146 -6.33 20.80 -10.19
N LEU A 147 -7.16 21.25 -9.25
CA LEU A 147 -8.33 20.52 -8.77
C LEU A 147 -9.61 21.30 -9.07
N ALA A 148 -10.70 20.55 -9.27
CA ALA A 148 -12.06 21.07 -9.44
C ALA A 148 -13.06 20.08 -8.81
N ASP A 149 -12.83 19.72 -7.55
CA ASP A 149 -13.52 18.63 -6.86
C ASP A 149 -15.02 18.90 -6.72
N LYS A 150 -15.83 18.08 -7.40
CA LYS A 150 -17.30 18.12 -7.42
C LYS A 150 -17.83 16.74 -7.79
N LEU A 151 -19.01 16.37 -7.29
CA LEU A 151 -19.70 15.19 -7.79
C LEU A 151 -19.95 15.33 -9.30
N ILE A 152 -19.93 14.20 -10.02
CA ILE A 152 -19.92 14.19 -11.48
C ILE A 152 -21.15 14.91 -12.07
N GLU A 153 -22.30 14.80 -11.42
CA GLU A 153 -23.55 15.47 -11.80
C GLU A 153 -23.54 17.00 -11.59
N LYS A 154 -22.51 17.54 -10.93
CA LYS A 154 -22.30 18.97 -10.67
C LYS A 154 -21.09 19.56 -11.41
N LYS A 155 -20.37 18.76 -12.19
CA LYS A 155 -19.19 19.23 -12.95
C LYS A 155 -19.62 19.98 -14.21
N THR A 156 -18.92 21.07 -14.51
CA THR A 156 -19.04 21.79 -15.78
C THR A 156 -17.89 21.42 -16.73
N GLU A 157 -18.02 21.79 -18.01
CA GLU A 157 -16.91 21.66 -18.97
C GLU A 157 -15.69 22.49 -18.55
N GLU A 158 -15.89 23.68 -17.99
CA GLU A 158 -14.80 24.52 -17.47
C GLU A 158 -14.04 23.83 -16.32
N ASP A 159 -14.75 23.12 -15.43
CA ASP A 159 -14.11 22.33 -14.36
C ASP A 159 -13.21 21.23 -14.97
N PHE A 160 -13.73 20.52 -15.97
CA PHE A 160 -13.01 19.48 -16.68
C PHE A 160 -11.76 20.04 -17.37
N GLU A 161 -11.91 21.09 -18.18
CA GLU A 161 -10.80 21.68 -18.94
C GLU A 161 -9.69 22.19 -18.03
N LYS A 162 -10.06 22.82 -16.90
CA LYS A 162 -9.10 23.30 -15.90
C LYS A 162 -8.22 22.20 -15.33
N VAL A 163 -8.76 21.00 -15.13
CA VAL A 163 -8.04 19.85 -14.58
C VAL A 163 -7.27 19.10 -15.68
N TYR A 164 -7.94 18.82 -16.79
CA TYR A 164 -7.41 18.05 -17.91
C TYR A 164 -6.25 18.77 -18.60
N SER A 165 -6.44 20.03 -19.01
CA SER A 165 -5.46 20.75 -19.83
C SER A 165 -4.12 20.93 -19.10
N ALA A 166 -4.13 21.22 -17.79
CA ALA A 166 -2.90 21.39 -17.02
C ALA A 166 -2.02 20.13 -16.99
N LYS A 167 -2.63 18.94 -16.99
CA LYS A 167 -1.94 17.64 -16.93
C LYS A 167 -1.64 17.08 -18.31
N ILE A 168 -2.62 17.06 -19.20
CA ILE A 168 -2.52 16.35 -20.47
C ILE A 168 -1.96 17.26 -21.55
N GLN A 169 -2.65 18.37 -21.86
CA GLN A 169 -2.13 19.35 -22.82
C GLN A 169 -0.77 19.90 -22.38
N GLY A 170 -0.60 20.14 -21.08
CA GLY A 170 0.67 20.54 -20.49
C GLY A 170 1.79 19.52 -20.73
N LEU A 171 1.53 18.22 -20.56
CA LEU A 171 2.51 17.17 -20.86
C LEU A 171 2.84 17.12 -22.36
N GLU A 172 1.82 17.13 -23.21
CA GLU A 172 2.00 17.11 -24.68
C GLU A 172 2.89 18.27 -25.15
N ASN A 173 2.63 19.48 -24.64
CA ASN A 173 3.41 20.67 -24.99
C ASN A 173 4.87 20.57 -24.51
N LEU A 174 5.11 20.04 -23.30
CA LEU A 174 6.47 19.83 -22.78
C LEU A 174 7.24 18.80 -23.61
N LEU A 175 6.59 17.70 -23.98
CA LEU A 175 7.18 16.67 -24.85
C LEU A 175 7.48 17.24 -26.26
N GLY A 176 6.65 18.15 -26.76
CA GLY A 176 6.87 18.86 -28.02
C GLY A 176 8.03 19.86 -28.00
N CYS A 177 8.47 20.30 -26.82
CA CYS A 177 9.59 21.23 -26.66
C CYS A 177 10.97 20.54 -26.64
N VAL A 178 11.02 19.20 -26.63
CA VAL A 178 12.27 18.45 -26.47
C VAL A 178 12.47 17.42 -27.56
N ASN A 179 13.72 17.03 -27.81
CA ASN A 179 14.02 15.87 -28.63
C ASN A 179 13.84 14.59 -27.79
N LEU A 180 12.73 13.88 -27.98
CA LEU A 180 12.38 12.68 -27.21
C LEU A 180 13.43 11.55 -27.31
N SER A 181 14.20 11.48 -28.41
CA SER A 181 15.28 10.48 -28.56
C SER A 181 16.48 10.72 -27.64
N GLN A 182 16.56 11.92 -27.06
CA GLN A 182 17.63 12.36 -26.15
C GLN A 182 17.13 12.54 -24.72
N LEU A 183 15.84 12.24 -24.47
CA LEU A 183 15.26 12.32 -23.14
C LEU A 183 15.71 11.11 -22.31
N GLU A 184 16.44 11.37 -21.23
CA GLU A 184 16.95 10.37 -20.31
C GLU A 184 15.96 10.10 -19.16
N HIS A 185 15.19 11.11 -18.75
CA HIS A 185 14.29 11.02 -17.61
C HIS A 185 12.91 11.65 -17.88
N LEU A 186 11.84 10.96 -17.50
CA LEU A 186 10.47 11.49 -17.52
C LEU A 186 9.74 11.11 -16.24
N VAL A 187 9.46 12.10 -15.39
CA VAL A 187 8.72 11.93 -14.13
C VAL A 187 7.36 12.59 -14.25
N LEU A 188 6.30 11.80 -14.10
CA LEU A 188 4.92 12.30 -14.15
C LEU A 188 4.31 12.26 -12.74
N TYR A 189 3.84 13.43 -12.27
CA TYR A 189 3.09 13.51 -11.02
C TYR A 189 1.64 13.07 -11.27
N SER A 190 1.41 11.79 -11.05
CA SER A 190 0.09 11.18 -11.01
C SER A 190 -0.47 11.22 -9.58
N SER A 191 -1.57 10.51 -9.32
CA SER A 191 -2.19 10.43 -8.00
C SER A 191 -2.81 9.07 -7.77
N VAL A 192 -2.88 8.63 -6.50
CA VAL A 192 -3.68 7.47 -6.09
C VAL A 192 -5.13 7.55 -6.56
N ALA A 193 -5.68 8.76 -6.78
CA ALA A 193 -7.01 8.94 -7.34
C ALA A 193 -7.11 8.47 -8.80
N GLY A 194 -6.04 8.54 -9.60
CA GLY A 194 -6.02 7.97 -10.95
C GLY A 194 -6.07 6.44 -10.96
N PHE A 195 -5.42 5.82 -9.96
CA PHE A 195 -5.35 4.36 -9.87
C PHE A 195 -6.57 3.73 -9.19
N TYR A 196 -7.04 4.31 -8.08
CA TYR A 196 -8.14 3.77 -7.27
C TYR A 196 -9.50 4.45 -7.51
N GLY A 197 -9.50 5.61 -8.18
CA GLY A 197 -10.64 6.52 -8.17
C GLY A 197 -10.76 7.30 -6.86
N ASN A 198 -11.49 8.41 -6.88
CA ASN A 198 -11.91 9.12 -5.67
C ASN A 198 -13.23 9.86 -5.92
N ILE A 199 -14.09 9.88 -4.90
CA ILE A 199 -15.40 10.54 -5.00
C ILE A 199 -15.19 12.05 -5.20
N GLY A 200 -15.87 12.60 -6.20
CA GLY A 200 -15.77 14.02 -6.55
C GLY A 200 -14.59 14.38 -7.46
N GLN A 201 -13.77 13.41 -7.87
CA GLN A 201 -12.53 13.63 -8.62
C GLN A 201 -12.51 12.86 -9.94
N SER A 202 -13.62 12.80 -10.67
CA SER A 202 -13.73 11.99 -11.90
C SER A 202 -12.75 12.43 -13.01
N ASP A 203 -12.67 13.73 -13.29
CA ASP A 203 -11.75 14.34 -14.25
C ASP A 203 -10.29 14.27 -13.79
N TYR A 204 -10.04 14.45 -12.50
CA TYR A 204 -8.72 14.31 -11.91
C TYR A 204 -8.23 12.86 -11.96
N ALA A 205 -9.07 11.89 -11.62
CA ALA A 205 -8.77 10.47 -11.74
C ALA A 205 -8.47 10.10 -13.20
N LEU A 206 -9.33 10.52 -14.13
CA LEU A 206 -9.12 10.34 -15.57
C LEU A 206 -7.76 10.90 -16.01
N SER A 207 -7.47 12.16 -15.68
CA SER A 207 -6.24 12.84 -16.11
C SER A 207 -4.99 12.16 -15.55
N ASN A 208 -5.01 11.74 -14.28
CA ASN A 208 -3.88 11.01 -13.68
C ASN A 208 -3.72 9.60 -14.28
N GLU A 209 -4.80 8.90 -14.62
CA GLU A 209 -4.70 7.60 -15.28
C GLU A 209 -4.21 7.72 -16.72
N ILE A 210 -4.56 8.79 -17.44
CA ILE A 210 -3.95 9.09 -18.74
C ILE A 210 -2.44 9.28 -18.57
N LEU A 211 -1.97 10.05 -17.57
CA LEU A 211 -0.54 10.16 -17.28
C LEU A 211 0.12 8.79 -17.01
N ASN A 212 -0.55 7.93 -16.23
CA ASN A 212 -0.06 6.56 -15.98
C ASN A 212 0.11 5.78 -17.28
N LYS A 213 -0.88 5.82 -18.18
CA LYS A 213 -0.78 5.11 -19.48
C LYS A 213 0.23 5.77 -20.43
N SER A 214 0.34 7.09 -20.43
CA SER A 214 1.36 7.82 -21.19
C SER A 214 2.77 7.41 -20.77
N ALA A 215 3.03 7.21 -19.47
CA ALA A 215 4.32 6.69 -19.00
C ALA A 215 4.65 5.32 -19.60
N HIS A 216 3.70 4.38 -19.58
CA HIS A 216 3.88 3.04 -20.19
C HIS A 216 4.11 3.13 -21.70
N LEU A 217 3.37 3.98 -22.41
CA LEU A 217 3.55 4.20 -23.85
C LEU A 217 4.94 4.76 -24.17
N LEU A 218 5.38 5.78 -23.43
CA LEU A 218 6.67 6.43 -23.63
C LEU A 218 7.84 5.52 -23.25
N LYS A 219 7.75 4.75 -22.16
CA LYS A 219 8.76 3.73 -21.82
C LYS A 219 8.89 2.68 -22.92
N ARG A 220 7.76 2.21 -23.48
CA ARG A 220 7.79 1.25 -24.59
C ARG A 220 8.42 1.84 -25.85
N GLN A 221 8.13 3.11 -26.15
CA GLN A 221 8.67 3.78 -27.34
C GLN A 221 10.14 4.20 -27.18
N TYR A 222 10.56 4.54 -25.96
CA TYR A 222 11.91 4.96 -25.61
C TYR A 222 12.45 4.11 -24.43
N PRO A 223 12.84 2.84 -24.66
CA PRO A 223 13.20 1.92 -23.57
C PRO A 223 14.37 2.37 -22.70
N GLN A 224 15.25 3.20 -23.27
CA GLN A 224 16.42 3.76 -22.58
C GLN A 224 16.08 4.94 -21.67
N CYS A 225 14.93 5.59 -21.88
CA CYS A 225 14.45 6.66 -21.02
C CYS A 225 13.94 6.05 -19.71
N HIS A 226 14.37 6.60 -18.58
CA HIS A 226 13.82 6.30 -17.28
C HIS A 226 12.50 7.07 -17.12
N VAL A 227 11.39 6.38 -17.39
CA VAL A 227 10.04 6.93 -17.29
C VAL A 227 9.35 6.39 -16.04
N VAL A 228 8.82 7.26 -15.20
CA VAL A 228 8.03 6.87 -14.02
C VAL A 228 6.81 7.78 -13.83
N ALA A 229 5.63 7.17 -13.70
CA ALA A 229 4.43 7.83 -13.21
C ALA A 229 4.24 7.52 -11.72
N ILE A 230 4.41 8.54 -10.88
CA ILE A 230 4.29 8.40 -9.43
C ILE A 230 2.86 8.76 -9.01
N ASN A 231 2.12 7.76 -8.54
CA ASN A 231 0.75 7.90 -8.04
C ASN A 231 0.83 8.34 -6.57
N TRP A 232 0.94 9.64 -6.36
CA TRP A 232 1.07 10.22 -5.02
C TRP A 232 -0.23 10.13 -4.21
N GLY A 233 -0.10 9.72 -2.95
CA GLY A 233 -1.08 9.90 -1.89
C GLY A 233 -1.16 11.36 -1.40
N GLY A 234 -1.93 11.60 -0.33
CA GLY A 234 -2.03 12.93 0.27
C GLY A 234 -0.71 13.34 0.94
N TRP A 235 -0.18 14.52 0.60
CA TRP A 235 1.02 15.09 1.21
C TRP A 235 0.67 15.97 2.41
N ASP A 236 1.58 16.11 3.36
CA ASP A 236 1.42 17.03 4.51
C ASP A 236 1.70 18.49 4.13
N SER A 237 1.28 18.88 2.93
CA SER A 237 1.41 20.20 2.32
C SER A 237 0.63 20.27 1.00
N GLY A 238 0.62 21.43 0.37
CA GLY A 238 0.03 21.63 -0.95
C GLY A 238 -1.50 21.54 -0.93
N MET A 239 -2.05 20.50 -1.56
CA MET A 239 -3.49 20.37 -1.80
C MET A 239 -4.28 19.81 -0.61
N VAL A 240 -3.60 19.35 0.46
CA VAL A 240 -4.26 18.82 1.67
C VAL A 240 -4.44 19.93 2.71
N THR A 241 -5.70 20.26 3.01
CA THR A 241 -6.02 21.25 4.07
C THR A 241 -6.02 20.61 5.46
N PRO A 242 -5.94 21.41 6.55
CA PRO A 242 -6.04 20.90 7.92
C PRO A 242 -7.32 20.09 8.19
N GLU A 243 -8.44 20.47 7.57
CA GLU A 243 -9.72 19.75 7.68
C GLU A 243 -9.63 18.39 6.98
N LEU A 244 -9.05 18.34 5.78
CA LEU A 244 -8.85 17.09 5.04
C LEU A 244 -7.89 16.15 5.77
N LYS A 245 -6.86 16.71 6.43
CA LYS A 245 -5.94 15.95 7.28
C LYS A 245 -6.64 15.25 8.44
N LYS A 246 -7.58 15.92 9.10
CA LYS A 246 -8.40 15.31 10.16
C LYS A 246 -9.28 14.17 9.62
N GLU A 247 -9.88 14.36 8.45
CA GLU A 247 -10.72 13.33 7.82
C GLU A 247 -9.90 12.11 7.37
N PHE A 248 -8.71 12.32 6.81
CA PHE A 248 -7.78 11.24 6.48
C PHE A 248 -7.37 10.44 7.71
N ALA A 249 -7.01 11.11 8.81
CA ALA A 249 -6.71 10.44 10.07
C ALA A 249 -7.89 9.61 10.59
N ARG A 250 -9.12 10.13 10.50
CA ARG A 250 -10.35 9.42 10.89
C ARG A 250 -10.59 8.15 10.06
N ARG A 251 -10.14 8.15 8.79
CA ARG A 251 -10.26 7.03 7.85
C ARG A 251 -9.03 6.10 7.86
N GLY A 252 -8.03 6.35 8.71
CA GLY A 252 -6.79 5.59 8.74
C GLY A 252 -5.93 5.76 7.48
N ILE A 253 -6.09 6.87 6.76
CA ILE A 253 -5.30 7.22 5.59
C ILE A 253 -4.07 7.99 6.08
N GLU A 254 -2.89 7.39 5.90
CA GLU A 254 -1.63 8.05 6.25
C GLU A 254 -1.26 9.11 5.20
N ILE A 255 -0.75 10.23 5.70
CA ILE A 255 -0.30 11.37 4.91
C ILE A 255 1.21 11.31 4.78
N ILE A 256 1.72 11.63 3.58
CA ILE A 256 3.13 11.60 3.25
C ILE A 256 3.80 12.85 3.85
N PRO A 257 4.77 12.70 4.77
CA PRO A 257 5.60 13.81 5.22
C PRO A 257 6.38 14.39 4.04
N VAL A 258 6.50 15.72 3.97
CA VAL A 258 7.08 16.41 2.80
C VAL A 258 8.51 15.95 2.51
N GLU A 259 9.35 15.85 3.54
CA GLU A 259 10.74 15.42 3.40
C GLU A 259 10.85 13.96 2.95
N ALA A 260 9.94 13.10 3.43
CA ALA A 260 9.91 11.69 3.04
C ALA A 260 9.49 11.55 1.57
N GLY A 261 8.42 12.23 1.15
CA GLY A 261 7.97 12.22 -0.23
C GLY A 261 9.01 12.75 -1.21
N ALA A 262 9.69 13.86 -0.86
CA ALA A 262 10.76 14.43 -1.69
C ALA A 262 11.91 13.44 -1.88
N LYS A 263 12.34 12.75 -0.81
CA LYS A 263 13.35 11.68 -0.89
C LYS A 263 12.89 10.49 -1.72
N MET A 264 11.61 10.12 -1.61
CA MET A 264 11.05 9.03 -2.42
C MET A 264 11.12 9.34 -3.91
N LEU A 265 10.83 10.57 -4.36
CA LEU A 265 11.01 10.93 -5.77
C LEU A 265 12.45 10.73 -6.23
N VAL A 266 13.42 11.16 -5.43
CA VAL A 266 14.84 11.00 -5.79
C VAL A 266 15.24 9.51 -5.80
N ASN A 267 14.71 8.72 -4.88
CA ASN A 267 14.93 7.27 -4.87
C ASN A 267 14.39 6.59 -6.13
N GLU A 268 13.20 6.98 -6.62
CA GLU A 268 12.63 6.42 -7.85
C GLU A 268 13.50 6.70 -9.08
N LEU A 269 14.39 7.70 -9.06
CA LEU A 269 15.31 8.00 -10.16
C LEU A 269 16.61 7.16 -10.14
N ASN A 270 16.75 6.25 -9.19
CA ASN A 270 17.85 5.27 -9.14
C ASN A 270 17.70 4.22 -10.25
N ASP A 271 18.81 3.80 -10.83
CA ASP A 271 18.83 2.78 -11.90
C ASP A 271 18.19 1.45 -11.48
N SER A 272 18.16 1.11 -10.18
CA SER A 272 17.46 -0.08 -9.68
C SER A 272 15.95 -0.06 -9.92
N PHE A 273 15.36 1.12 -10.12
CA PHE A 273 13.93 1.31 -10.40
C PHE A 273 13.66 1.72 -11.85
N ARG A 274 14.67 1.67 -12.74
CA ARG A 274 14.57 2.10 -14.15
C ARG A 274 13.43 1.43 -14.92
N ASP A 275 13.03 0.24 -14.52
CA ASP A 275 11.95 -0.53 -15.15
C ASP A 275 10.62 -0.47 -14.39
N SER A 276 10.56 0.28 -13.28
CA SER A 276 9.33 0.59 -12.53
C SER A 276 8.59 1.78 -13.14
N THR A 277 7.88 1.55 -14.25
CA THR A 277 7.22 2.65 -14.98
C THR A 277 6.06 3.32 -14.24
N GLN A 278 5.49 2.65 -13.24
CA GLN A 278 4.39 3.18 -12.45
C GLN A 278 4.51 2.69 -11.01
N VAL A 279 4.42 3.61 -10.06
CA VAL A 279 4.53 3.32 -8.62
C VAL A 279 3.44 4.07 -7.86
N VAL A 280 2.98 3.49 -6.75
CA VAL A 280 2.09 4.15 -5.77
C VAL A 280 2.92 4.49 -4.55
N ILE A 281 2.91 5.76 -4.16
CA ILE A 281 3.60 6.23 -2.94
C ILE A 281 2.56 6.91 -2.07
N GLY A 282 2.22 6.26 -0.95
CA GLY A 282 1.17 6.69 -0.03
C GLY A 282 0.10 5.61 0.20
N SER A 283 -0.93 5.97 0.95
CA SER A 283 -2.03 5.05 1.27
C SER A 283 -2.97 4.82 0.07
N PRO A 284 -3.45 3.58 -0.16
CA PRO A 284 -4.46 3.32 -1.18
C PRO A 284 -5.79 4.00 -0.80
N ILE A 285 -6.56 4.42 -1.80
CA ILE A 285 -7.93 4.89 -1.56
C ILE A 285 -8.83 3.67 -1.49
N SER A 286 -9.34 3.37 -0.30
CA SER A 286 -10.42 2.39 -0.15
C SER A 286 -11.76 3.07 -0.46
N PRO A 287 -12.58 2.51 -1.37
CA PRO A 287 -13.93 3.02 -1.59
C PRO A 287 -14.72 2.88 -0.28
N PRO A 288 -15.63 3.83 0.02
CA PRO A 288 -16.55 3.63 1.12
C PRO A 288 -17.38 2.36 0.88
N PRO A 289 -17.75 1.63 1.93
CA PRO A 289 -18.60 0.44 1.80
C PRO A 289 -19.89 0.80 1.06
N ALA A 290 -20.18 0.07 -0.01
CA ALA A 290 -21.39 0.30 -0.79
C ALA A 290 -22.66 0.01 0.05
N PRO A 291 -23.75 0.77 -0.11
CA PRO A 291 -25.02 0.45 0.54
C PRO A 291 -25.48 -0.96 0.20
N LEU A 292 -25.93 -1.70 1.21
CA LEU A 292 -26.42 -3.06 1.04
C LEU A 292 -27.91 -3.05 0.71
N ASN A 293 -28.31 -3.85 -0.28
CA ASN A 293 -29.72 -4.18 -0.50
C ASN A 293 -30.09 -5.48 0.24
N SER A 294 -31.38 -5.80 0.28
CA SER A 294 -31.89 -7.03 0.91
C SER A 294 -31.80 -8.28 0.05
N GLN A 295 -31.41 -8.17 -1.22
CA GLN A 295 -31.37 -9.30 -2.14
C GLN A 295 -30.12 -10.15 -1.90
N LEU A 296 -30.29 -11.44 -1.59
CA LEU A 296 -29.19 -12.39 -1.45
C LEU A 296 -28.80 -12.99 -2.81
N LYS A 297 -27.51 -13.23 -2.99
CA LYS A 297 -26.90 -13.78 -4.21
C LYS A 297 -25.99 -14.96 -3.87
N SER A 298 -25.78 -15.82 -4.86
CA SER A 298 -24.79 -16.89 -4.82
C SER A 298 -23.78 -16.72 -5.94
N TYR A 299 -22.54 -17.08 -5.66
CA TYR A 299 -21.42 -16.95 -6.57
C TYR A 299 -20.67 -18.27 -6.67
N ARG A 300 -20.15 -18.53 -7.87
CA ARG A 300 -19.29 -19.67 -8.14
C ARG A 300 -18.01 -19.19 -8.78
N ILE A 301 -16.89 -19.42 -8.11
CA ILE A 301 -15.56 -19.03 -8.57
C ILE A 301 -14.79 -20.30 -8.93
N ARG A 302 -14.20 -20.30 -10.12
CA ARG A 302 -13.35 -21.39 -10.61
C ARG A 302 -11.90 -20.99 -10.47
N ARG A 303 -11.06 -21.88 -9.95
CA ARG A 303 -9.63 -21.66 -9.80
C ARG A 303 -8.86 -22.92 -10.21
N ARG A 304 -7.85 -22.72 -11.04
CA ARG A 304 -6.82 -23.72 -11.31
C ARG A 304 -5.67 -23.50 -10.34
N LEU A 305 -5.29 -24.55 -9.62
CA LEU A 305 -4.15 -24.56 -8.70
C LEU A 305 -2.99 -25.31 -9.36
N THR A 306 -1.80 -24.75 -9.31
CA THR A 306 -0.56 -25.41 -9.78
C THR A 306 0.58 -25.05 -8.83
N GLU A 307 1.60 -25.91 -8.73
CA GLU A 307 2.79 -25.61 -7.91
C GLU A 307 3.54 -24.37 -8.42
N ALA A 308 3.70 -24.24 -9.73
CA ALA A 308 4.39 -23.11 -10.34
C ALA A 308 3.73 -21.75 -10.01
N ALA A 309 2.41 -21.73 -9.87
CA ALA A 309 1.67 -20.51 -9.50
C ALA A 309 1.64 -20.27 -7.97
N ASN A 310 2.16 -21.20 -7.15
CA ASN A 310 2.15 -21.11 -5.70
C ASN A 310 3.48 -21.62 -5.11
N PRO A 311 4.59 -20.88 -5.30
CA PRO A 311 5.92 -21.33 -4.89
C PRO A 311 6.05 -21.68 -3.40
N PHE A 312 5.27 -21.03 -2.52
CA PHE A 312 5.22 -21.33 -1.09
C PHE A 312 4.85 -22.79 -0.76
N LEU A 313 4.26 -23.55 -1.68
CA LEU A 313 3.91 -24.96 -1.44
C LEU A 313 5.14 -25.83 -1.17
N GLN A 314 6.31 -25.45 -1.68
CA GLN A 314 7.57 -26.13 -1.38
C GLN A 314 7.97 -25.97 0.10
N ASP A 315 7.38 -25.01 0.81
CA ASP A 315 7.58 -24.76 2.23
C ASP A 315 6.48 -25.36 3.11
N HIS A 316 5.52 -26.11 2.54
CA HIS A 316 4.46 -26.76 3.29
C HIS A 316 4.27 -28.22 2.84
N ILE A 317 5.19 -29.07 3.29
CA ILE A 317 5.29 -30.49 2.91
C ILE A 317 4.83 -31.39 4.04
N VAL A 318 3.74 -32.14 3.82
CA VAL A 318 3.17 -33.08 4.80
C VAL A 318 3.24 -34.49 4.25
N GLY A 319 3.97 -35.38 4.92
CA GLY A 319 4.17 -36.75 4.42
C GLY A 319 4.79 -36.76 3.02
N GLY A 320 5.91 -36.05 2.87
CA GLY A 320 6.70 -36.01 1.64
C GLY A 320 6.06 -35.27 0.45
N LYS A 321 4.85 -34.71 0.61
CA LYS A 321 4.10 -34.06 -0.47
C LYS A 321 3.75 -32.62 -0.15
N PRO A 322 3.83 -31.69 -1.12
CA PRO A 322 3.26 -30.36 -0.96
C PRO A 322 1.74 -30.45 -0.76
N VAL A 323 1.23 -29.76 0.25
CA VAL A 323 -0.21 -29.73 0.57
C VAL A 323 -0.65 -28.29 0.73
N LEU A 324 -1.81 -27.91 0.19
CA LEU A 324 -2.36 -26.58 0.46
C LEU A 324 -2.65 -26.41 1.96
N PRO A 325 -2.07 -25.41 2.64
CA PRO A 325 -2.41 -25.11 4.03
C PRO A 325 -3.90 -24.82 4.19
N ALA A 326 -4.48 -25.30 5.29
CA ALA A 326 -5.89 -25.04 5.60
C ALA A 326 -6.18 -23.53 5.71
N THR A 327 -5.20 -22.76 6.22
CA THR A 327 -5.26 -21.30 6.34
C THR A 327 -5.32 -20.59 4.99
N CYS A 328 -4.62 -21.08 3.96
CA CYS A 328 -4.76 -20.59 2.58
C CYS A 328 -6.17 -20.88 2.02
N GLY A 329 -6.75 -22.04 2.36
CA GLY A 329 -8.14 -22.38 2.01
C GLY A 329 -9.15 -21.42 2.66
N THR A 330 -9.01 -21.16 3.95
CA THR A 330 -9.78 -20.15 4.69
C THR A 330 -9.63 -18.76 4.07
N GLN A 331 -8.39 -18.35 3.79
CA GLN A 331 -8.09 -17.05 3.21
C GLN A 331 -8.69 -16.88 1.81
N TRP A 332 -8.72 -17.93 0.98
CA TRP A 332 -9.40 -17.86 -0.32
C TRP A 332 -10.89 -17.57 -0.15
N MET A 333 -11.58 -18.24 0.77
CA MET A 333 -13.00 -17.97 1.06
C MET A 333 -13.20 -16.54 1.57
N ILE A 334 -12.37 -16.07 2.50
CA ILE A 334 -12.43 -14.70 3.06
C ILE A 334 -12.18 -13.64 1.98
N ASN A 335 -11.07 -13.73 1.25
CA ASN A 335 -10.67 -12.74 0.25
C ASN A 335 -11.72 -12.65 -0.87
N ALA A 336 -12.32 -13.77 -1.27
CA ALA A 336 -13.37 -13.76 -2.27
C ALA A 336 -14.62 -13.00 -1.78
N CYS A 337 -14.99 -13.15 -0.50
CA CYS A 337 -16.09 -12.39 0.09
C CYS A 337 -15.76 -10.88 0.14
N GLU A 338 -14.55 -10.50 0.56
CA GLU A 338 -14.12 -9.08 0.59
C GLU A 338 -14.11 -8.45 -0.81
N GLN A 339 -13.70 -9.18 -1.84
CA GLN A 339 -13.67 -8.70 -3.23
C GLN A 339 -15.06 -8.47 -3.82
N LEU A 340 -16.06 -9.24 -3.37
CA LEU A 340 -17.46 -9.01 -3.76
C LEU A 340 -18.03 -7.73 -3.15
N TYR A 341 -17.47 -7.26 -2.03
CA TYR A 341 -17.94 -6.10 -1.28
C TYR A 341 -16.80 -5.15 -0.87
N PRO A 342 -16.25 -4.37 -1.82
CA PRO A 342 -15.24 -3.36 -1.51
C PRO A 342 -15.69 -2.40 -0.41
N GLY A 343 -14.79 -2.12 0.53
CA GLY A 343 -15.06 -1.29 1.70
C GLY A 343 -15.59 -2.07 2.92
N TYR A 344 -15.98 -3.34 2.76
CA TYR A 344 -16.21 -4.26 3.86
C TYR A 344 -14.96 -5.11 4.13
N ARG A 345 -14.74 -5.46 5.40
CA ARG A 345 -13.59 -6.24 5.84
C ARG A 345 -14.00 -7.41 6.70
N PHE A 346 -13.26 -8.51 6.58
CA PHE A 346 -13.47 -9.69 7.41
C PHE A 346 -13.27 -9.36 8.89
N TYR A 347 -14.26 -9.73 9.70
CA TYR A 347 -14.20 -9.60 11.15
C TYR A 347 -14.09 -10.97 11.82
N TYR A 348 -15.04 -11.87 11.56
CA TYR A 348 -14.97 -13.22 12.08
C TYR A 348 -15.68 -14.24 11.20
N TYR A 349 -15.40 -15.51 11.44
CA TYR A 349 -16.28 -16.60 11.03
C TYR A 349 -16.48 -17.61 12.15
N ASN A 350 -17.50 -18.47 12.04
CA ASN A 350 -17.63 -19.69 12.81
C ASN A 350 -17.53 -20.97 11.95
N ASN A 351 -17.18 -22.06 12.62
CA ASN A 351 -17.25 -23.44 12.10
C ASN A 351 -16.48 -23.69 10.79
N PHE A 352 -15.22 -23.27 10.71
CA PHE A 352 -14.33 -23.72 9.62
C PHE A 352 -14.02 -25.21 9.78
N LYS A 353 -14.14 -25.98 8.70
CA LYS A 353 -13.85 -27.42 8.68
C LYS A 353 -12.93 -27.80 7.55
N VAL A 354 -11.95 -28.65 7.86
CA VAL A 354 -11.15 -29.40 6.89
C VAL A 354 -11.86 -30.72 6.63
N LEU A 355 -12.47 -30.85 5.44
CA LEU A 355 -13.19 -32.04 5.01
C LEU A 355 -12.25 -33.00 4.27
N LYS A 356 -11.35 -32.46 3.46
CA LYS A 356 -10.30 -33.20 2.76
C LYS A 356 -9.18 -32.25 2.33
N GLY A 357 -7.93 -32.59 2.65
CA GLY A 357 -6.77 -31.83 2.20
C GLY A 357 -6.63 -31.77 0.67
N VAL A 358 -5.76 -30.88 0.20
CA VAL A 358 -5.43 -30.69 -1.21
C VAL A 358 -3.93 -30.96 -1.40
N PRO A 359 -3.52 -32.24 -1.55
CA PRO A 359 -2.15 -32.57 -1.91
C PRO A 359 -1.90 -32.23 -3.38
N PHE A 360 -0.70 -31.71 -3.68
CA PHE A 360 -0.22 -31.50 -5.04
C PHE A 360 0.53 -32.76 -5.46
N ASP A 361 -0.23 -33.73 -5.98
CA ASP A 361 0.27 -35.00 -6.50
C ASP A 361 -0.50 -35.41 -7.77
N GLU A 362 -0.33 -36.64 -8.24
CA GLU A 362 -0.98 -37.16 -9.45
C GLU A 362 -2.53 -37.17 -9.39
N LYS A 363 -3.11 -36.93 -8.21
CA LYS A 363 -4.55 -36.84 -7.95
C LYS A 363 -5.06 -35.40 -7.83
N LEU A 364 -4.20 -34.39 -8.00
CA LEU A 364 -4.60 -32.99 -8.04
C LEU A 364 -5.68 -32.78 -9.12
N SER A 365 -6.75 -32.09 -8.77
CA SER A 365 -7.83 -31.80 -9.72
C SER A 365 -7.42 -30.67 -10.67
N GLU A 366 -7.87 -30.71 -11.92
CA GLU A 366 -7.62 -29.64 -12.90
C GLU A 366 -8.23 -28.31 -12.46
N GLU A 367 -9.36 -28.37 -11.76
CA GLU A 367 -10.12 -27.21 -11.31
C GLU A 367 -10.68 -27.42 -9.90
N TYR A 368 -10.65 -26.35 -9.12
CA TYR A 368 -11.28 -26.22 -7.82
C TYR A 368 -12.36 -25.14 -7.88
N ILE A 369 -13.47 -25.41 -7.23
CA ILE A 369 -14.65 -24.54 -7.19
C ILE A 369 -14.80 -23.98 -5.79
N LEU A 370 -14.96 -22.67 -5.70
CA LEU A 370 -15.42 -21.98 -4.51
C LEU A 370 -16.88 -21.53 -4.74
N ASP A 371 -17.80 -22.14 -4.01
CA ASP A 371 -19.19 -21.69 -3.92
C ASP A 371 -19.33 -20.74 -2.72
N ILE A 372 -19.96 -19.58 -2.95
CA ILE A 372 -20.25 -18.55 -1.94
C ILE A 372 -21.75 -18.27 -1.99
N GLU A 373 -22.39 -18.25 -0.82
CA GLU A 373 -23.81 -17.92 -0.66
C GLU A 373 -23.93 -16.78 0.34
N GLU A 374 -24.52 -15.65 -0.05
CA GLU A 374 -24.94 -14.63 0.90
C GLU A 374 -26.10 -15.19 1.73
N ILE A 375 -25.94 -15.24 3.06
CA ILE A 375 -26.97 -15.78 3.97
C ILE A 375 -27.71 -14.68 4.73
N ALA A 376 -27.09 -13.53 4.95
CA ALA A 376 -27.73 -12.35 5.55
C ALA A 376 -27.05 -11.05 5.11
N LYS A 377 -27.83 -9.97 5.09
CA LYS A 377 -27.37 -8.59 4.93
C LYS A 377 -28.10 -7.70 5.93
N HIS A 378 -27.33 -7.01 6.76
CA HIS A 378 -27.83 -6.02 7.70
C HIS A 378 -27.39 -4.65 7.21
N GLU A 379 -28.37 -3.79 6.92
CA GLU A 379 -28.15 -2.51 6.26
C GLU A 379 -27.05 -1.70 6.96
N HIS A 380 -26.00 -1.31 6.22
CA HIS A 380 -24.85 -0.54 6.72
C HIS A 380 -24.08 -1.15 7.90
N GLN A 381 -24.32 -2.42 8.25
CA GLN A 381 -23.71 -3.05 9.42
C GLN A 381 -22.87 -4.26 9.02
N GLU A 382 -23.44 -5.20 8.27
CA GLU A 382 -22.82 -6.51 8.14
C GLU A 382 -23.32 -7.28 6.91
N ILE A 383 -22.43 -8.10 6.35
CA ILE A 383 -22.79 -9.13 5.36
C ILE A 383 -22.28 -10.46 5.88
N VAL A 384 -23.12 -11.48 5.77
CA VAL A 384 -22.80 -12.83 6.20
C VAL A 384 -22.82 -13.78 5.02
N PHE A 385 -21.78 -14.59 4.88
CA PHE A 385 -21.64 -15.56 3.79
C PHE A 385 -21.46 -16.97 4.31
N LYS A 386 -21.90 -17.95 3.52
CA LYS A 386 -21.47 -19.34 3.62
C LYS A 386 -20.55 -19.65 2.45
N ALA A 387 -19.47 -20.39 2.70
CA ALA A 387 -18.50 -20.70 1.65
C ALA A 387 -18.04 -22.16 1.68
N LYS A 388 -17.77 -22.74 0.50
CA LYS A 388 -17.29 -24.11 0.37
C LYS A 388 -16.36 -24.28 -0.83
N ILE A 389 -15.23 -24.94 -0.60
CA ILE A 389 -14.28 -25.32 -1.64
C ILE A 389 -14.45 -26.81 -1.97
N TRP A 390 -14.60 -27.14 -3.25
CA TRP A 390 -14.73 -28.51 -3.73
C TRP A 390 -14.09 -28.71 -5.10
N SER A 391 -13.85 -29.97 -5.47
CA SER A 391 -13.38 -30.35 -6.82
C SER A 391 -14.05 -31.63 -7.29
N ARG A 392 -13.87 -31.98 -8.57
CA ARG A 392 -14.24 -33.31 -9.10
C ARG A 392 -12.99 -34.11 -9.37
N ASN A 393 -12.98 -35.37 -8.93
CA ASN A 393 -11.92 -36.29 -9.33
C ASN A 393 -12.13 -36.75 -10.80
N LYS A 394 -11.16 -37.51 -11.32
CA LYS A 394 -11.18 -38.08 -12.68
C LYS A 394 -12.42 -38.93 -13.00
N ASN A 395 -13.13 -39.44 -11.98
CA ASN A 395 -14.35 -40.25 -12.12
C ASN A 395 -15.63 -39.41 -11.96
N GLY A 396 -15.53 -38.07 -11.89
CA GLY A 396 -16.66 -37.15 -11.72
C GLY A 396 -17.21 -37.02 -10.30
N LYS A 397 -16.68 -37.77 -9.31
CA LYS A 397 -17.10 -37.70 -7.91
C LYS A 397 -16.63 -36.38 -7.27
N ILE A 398 -17.54 -35.74 -6.54
CA ILE A 398 -17.26 -34.50 -5.81
C ILE A 398 -16.43 -34.81 -4.55
N ASN A 399 -15.34 -34.07 -4.38
CA ASN A 399 -14.57 -33.99 -3.15
C ASN A 399 -14.78 -32.61 -2.53
N TYR A 400 -15.34 -32.56 -1.31
CA TYR A 400 -15.38 -31.34 -0.53
C TYR A 400 -14.08 -31.20 0.27
N HIS A 401 -13.46 -30.02 0.20
CA HIS A 401 -12.15 -29.77 0.80
C HIS A 401 -12.26 -28.93 2.07
N PHE A 402 -12.90 -27.76 1.97
CA PHE A 402 -13.02 -26.81 3.06
C PHE A 402 -14.42 -26.21 3.09
N SER A 403 -14.90 -25.81 4.27
CA SER A 403 -16.17 -25.09 4.42
C SER A 403 -16.13 -24.12 5.59
N ILE A 404 -16.85 -23.01 5.46
CA ILE A 404 -17.16 -22.06 6.53
C ILE A 404 -18.67 -21.78 6.48
N ASP A 405 -19.32 -21.79 7.64
CA ASP A 405 -20.78 -21.66 7.70
C ASP A 405 -21.26 -20.19 7.68
N ASP A 406 -20.50 -19.27 8.30
CA ASP A 406 -20.86 -17.86 8.46
C ASP A 406 -19.61 -16.93 8.50
N ILE A 407 -19.21 -16.40 7.36
CA ILE A 407 -18.16 -15.37 7.24
C ILE A 407 -18.81 -14.00 7.38
N HIS A 408 -18.41 -13.22 8.37
CA HIS A 408 -18.94 -11.90 8.67
C HIS A 408 -17.99 -10.80 8.18
N LEU A 409 -18.50 -9.92 7.31
CA LEU A 409 -17.79 -8.71 6.87
C LEU A 409 -18.44 -7.45 7.44
N LEU A 410 -17.63 -6.52 7.95
CA LEU A 410 -18.06 -5.24 8.53
C LEU A 410 -17.42 -4.05 7.80
N PRO A 411 -18.08 -2.88 7.72
CA PRO A 411 -17.56 -1.68 7.06
C PRO A 411 -16.44 -0.97 7.85
N LYS A 412 -16.37 -1.21 9.16
CA LYS A 412 -15.33 -0.66 10.05
C LYS A 412 -14.99 -1.72 11.10
N ILE A 413 -13.71 -1.96 11.29
CA ILE A 413 -13.22 -2.90 12.30
C ILE A 413 -13.09 -2.16 13.63
N THR A 414 -13.54 -2.83 14.68
CA THR A 414 -13.56 -2.35 16.06
C THR A 414 -12.15 -2.27 16.66
N GLU A 415 -12.05 -1.64 17.83
CA GLU A 415 -10.78 -1.60 18.57
C GLU A 415 -10.31 -3.01 18.93
N SER A 416 -9.00 -3.24 18.81
CA SER A 416 -8.38 -4.50 19.21
C SER A 416 -8.57 -4.73 20.72
N PRO A 417 -9.12 -5.88 21.14
CA PRO A 417 -9.22 -6.21 22.56
C PRO A 417 -7.83 -6.48 23.16
N ILE A 418 -7.75 -6.40 24.48
CA ILE A 418 -6.58 -6.83 25.25
C ILE A 418 -6.71 -8.30 25.64
N TYR A 419 -5.60 -9.01 25.63
CA TYR A 419 -5.50 -10.40 26.06
C TYR A 419 -5.40 -10.46 27.58
N GLU A 420 -6.51 -10.78 28.24
CA GLU A 420 -6.60 -10.74 29.72
C GLU A 420 -5.71 -11.76 30.42
N LYS A 421 -5.39 -12.88 29.76
CA LYS A 421 -4.55 -13.96 30.30
C LYS A 421 -3.06 -13.78 29.95
N LEU A 422 -2.64 -12.55 29.66
CA LEU A 422 -1.26 -12.25 29.27
C LEU A 422 -0.28 -12.71 30.36
N ASN A 423 0.73 -13.49 29.96
CA ASN A 423 1.87 -13.84 30.81
C ASN A 423 3.14 -13.76 29.96
N MET A 424 4.00 -12.79 30.27
CA MET A 424 5.26 -12.55 29.56
C MET A 424 6.49 -12.92 30.40
N THR A 425 6.30 -13.57 31.56
CA THR A 425 7.41 -14.05 32.39
C THR A 425 8.06 -15.25 31.71
N ALA A 426 9.38 -15.16 31.49
CA ALA A 426 10.14 -16.22 30.86
C ALA A 426 10.48 -17.35 31.85
N ASP A 427 10.19 -18.61 31.51
CA ASP A 427 10.54 -19.77 32.35
C ASP A 427 11.83 -20.49 31.92
N ASN A 428 12.24 -20.30 30.65
CA ASN A 428 13.38 -20.97 30.01
C ASN A 428 13.34 -22.51 30.11
N ILE A 429 12.16 -23.13 30.20
CA ILE A 429 11.99 -24.59 30.24
C ILE A 429 12.41 -25.23 28.92
N ILE A 430 12.08 -24.57 27.81
CA ILE A 430 12.47 -24.96 26.44
C ILE A 430 13.48 -23.92 25.91
N PRO A 431 14.79 -24.20 25.93
CA PRO A 431 15.83 -23.21 25.62
C PRO A 431 16.18 -23.10 24.12
N ILE A 432 15.48 -23.80 23.23
CA ILE A 432 15.73 -23.76 21.79
C ILE A 432 15.25 -22.43 21.19
N THR A 433 15.90 -21.97 20.11
CA THR A 433 15.58 -20.69 19.48
C THR A 433 15.63 -20.74 17.97
N GLY A 434 14.82 -19.90 17.32
CA GLY A 434 14.87 -19.64 15.89
C GLY A 434 14.83 -20.90 15.02
N ASN A 435 15.90 -21.13 14.25
CA ASN A 435 15.95 -22.25 13.32
C ASN A 435 16.01 -23.63 13.99
N ASP A 436 16.28 -23.71 15.30
CA ASP A 436 16.31 -25.00 16.01
C ASP A 436 14.93 -25.68 16.01
N PHE A 437 13.83 -24.91 15.95
CA PHE A 437 12.47 -25.47 15.83
C PHE A 437 12.24 -26.28 14.54
N TYR A 438 13.07 -26.06 13.53
CA TYR A 438 12.91 -26.60 12.17
C TYR A 438 14.07 -27.52 11.77
N ARG A 439 14.98 -27.82 12.69
CA ARG A 439 16.15 -28.68 12.48
C ARG A 439 16.14 -29.84 13.46
N GLU A 440 16.82 -30.92 13.11
CA GLU A 440 16.94 -32.07 14.00
C GLU A 440 17.63 -31.64 15.30
N ASN A 441 16.95 -31.83 16.42
CA ASN A 441 17.50 -31.56 17.74
C ASN A 441 16.97 -32.58 18.78
N PRO A 442 17.66 -32.75 19.93
CA PRO A 442 17.27 -33.75 20.92
C PRO A 442 15.99 -33.45 21.69
N SER A 443 15.51 -32.19 21.67
CA SER A 443 14.44 -31.71 22.55
C SER A 443 13.07 -31.72 21.88
N ILE A 444 13.01 -31.45 20.57
CA ILE A 444 11.79 -31.49 19.75
C ILE A 444 12.11 -32.01 18.35
N PHE A 445 11.15 -32.68 17.73
CA PHE A 445 11.21 -33.04 16.33
C PHE A 445 11.02 -31.80 15.44
N PRO A 446 11.72 -31.73 14.29
CA PRO A 446 11.58 -30.60 13.37
C PRO A 446 10.12 -30.39 12.96
N LEU A 447 9.66 -29.14 13.03
CA LEU A 447 8.43 -28.75 12.35
C LEU A 447 8.64 -28.88 10.83
N PHE A 448 7.61 -29.30 10.10
CA PHE A 448 7.69 -29.59 8.65
C PHE A 448 7.72 -28.33 7.75
N HIS A 449 7.62 -27.15 8.35
CA HIS A 449 7.46 -25.87 7.66
C HIS A 449 8.79 -25.33 7.11
N GLY A 450 8.79 -24.94 5.84
CA GLY A 450 9.86 -24.24 5.15
C GLY A 450 9.81 -22.72 5.31
N ASP A 451 10.60 -21.99 4.53
CA ASP A 451 10.94 -20.59 4.79
C ASP A 451 9.73 -19.64 4.77
N SER A 452 8.72 -19.92 3.93
CA SER A 452 7.47 -19.13 3.88
C SER A 452 6.62 -19.21 5.18
N PHE A 453 6.78 -20.27 5.97
CA PHE A 453 5.99 -20.56 7.18
C PHE A 453 6.84 -20.61 8.47
N LYS A 454 8.16 -20.44 8.37
CA LYS A 454 9.03 -20.33 9.55
C LYS A 454 8.77 -19.01 10.27
N GLY A 455 8.90 -19.05 11.59
CA GLY A 455 8.80 -17.83 12.38
C GLY A 455 8.86 -17.96 13.89
N LEU A 456 8.96 -19.16 14.47
CA LEU A 456 9.16 -19.28 15.92
C LEU A 456 10.56 -18.78 16.30
N THR A 457 10.65 -17.83 17.24
CA THR A 457 11.92 -17.28 17.72
C THR A 457 12.31 -17.84 19.08
N LYS A 458 11.40 -17.79 20.08
CA LYS A 458 11.71 -18.21 21.44
C LYS A 458 10.43 -18.57 22.23
N VAL A 459 10.46 -19.68 22.98
CA VAL A 459 9.43 -19.98 23.99
C VAL A 459 9.57 -19.00 25.16
N ILE A 460 8.49 -18.28 25.47
CA ILE A 460 8.42 -17.40 26.64
C ILE A 460 8.08 -18.23 27.87
N ASN A 461 6.95 -18.94 27.84
CA ASN A 461 6.56 -19.84 28.91
C ASN A 461 5.77 -21.06 28.40
N ILE A 462 5.74 -22.11 29.21
CA ILE A 462 5.00 -23.34 28.97
C ILE A 462 4.47 -23.94 30.29
N SER A 463 3.24 -24.43 30.26
CA SER A 463 2.58 -25.21 31.30
C SER A 463 1.73 -26.33 30.65
N PRO A 464 1.17 -27.27 31.43
CA PRO A 464 0.26 -28.29 30.90
C PRO A 464 -1.02 -27.72 30.25
N GLU A 465 -1.35 -26.45 30.45
CA GLU A 465 -2.55 -25.81 29.91
C GLU A 465 -2.23 -24.73 28.86
N LYS A 466 -0.98 -24.27 28.77
CA LYS A 466 -0.63 -23.11 27.96
C LYS A 466 0.80 -23.13 27.45
N ILE A 467 1.03 -22.55 26.28
CA ILE A 467 2.37 -22.17 25.80
C ILE A 467 2.31 -20.79 25.15
N THR A 468 3.31 -19.95 25.42
CA THR A 468 3.48 -18.64 24.80
C THR A 468 4.80 -18.60 24.05
N ILE A 469 4.78 -18.29 22.76
CA ILE A 469 5.98 -18.24 21.91
C ILE A 469 6.06 -16.87 21.22
N GLU A 470 7.25 -16.28 21.22
CA GLU A 470 7.58 -15.13 20.37
C GLU A 470 7.79 -15.61 18.93
N CYS A 471 7.21 -14.88 17.99
CA CYS A 471 7.18 -15.19 16.58
C CYS A 471 7.58 -13.97 15.74
N VAL A 472 8.13 -14.21 14.57
CA VAL A 472 8.30 -13.21 13.51
C VAL A 472 7.92 -13.85 12.19
N TRP A 473 7.03 -13.21 11.44
CA TRP A 473 6.79 -13.59 10.06
C TRP A 473 7.57 -12.66 9.15
N ASN A 474 8.52 -13.22 8.41
CA ASN A 474 9.30 -12.49 7.42
C ASN A 474 8.50 -12.40 6.13
N GLU A 475 8.26 -11.20 5.64
CA GLU A 475 7.43 -11.00 4.45
C GLU A 475 8.10 -11.62 3.23
N ILE A 476 7.38 -12.52 2.57
CA ILE A 476 7.78 -13.12 1.30
C ILE A 476 7.22 -12.31 0.13
N SER A 477 7.91 -12.36 -1.03
CA SER A 477 7.51 -11.61 -2.23
C SER A 477 6.11 -11.97 -2.72
N ARG A 478 5.47 -11.05 -3.46
CA ARG A 478 4.17 -11.33 -4.12
C ARG A 478 4.21 -12.55 -5.03
N GLU A 479 5.33 -12.78 -5.69
CA GLU A 479 5.55 -13.96 -6.53
C GLU A 479 5.56 -15.24 -5.68
N GLN A 480 6.27 -15.24 -4.55
CA GLN A 480 6.32 -16.37 -3.63
C GLN A 480 4.94 -16.67 -3.01
N GLN A 481 4.16 -15.63 -2.70
CA GLN A 481 2.78 -15.76 -2.19
C GLN A 481 1.82 -16.38 -3.21
N GLY A 482 2.14 -16.32 -4.50
CA GLY A 482 1.37 -16.92 -5.58
C GLY A 482 -0.09 -16.46 -5.59
N GLN A 483 -1.01 -17.42 -5.66
CA GLN A 483 -2.46 -17.15 -5.74
C GLN A 483 -3.11 -16.87 -4.37
N PHE A 484 -2.32 -16.74 -3.30
CA PHE A 484 -2.77 -16.51 -1.91
C PHE A 484 -2.06 -15.28 -1.31
N PRO A 485 -2.30 -14.08 -1.88
CA PRO A 485 -1.65 -12.85 -1.43
C PRO A 485 -2.09 -12.45 -0.03
N VAL A 486 -1.18 -11.95 0.80
CA VAL A 486 -1.54 -11.27 2.06
C VAL A 486 -2.28 -9.98 1.74
N ILE A 487 -3.49 -9.82 2.29
CA ILE A 487 -4.34 -8.63 2.15
C ILE A 487 -4.71 -8.11 3.53
N TRP A 488 -5.70 -8.73 4.17
CA TRP A 488 -6.16 -8.39 5.52
C TRP A 488 -5.82 -9.50 6.51
N VAL A 489 -6.27 -10.73 6.20
CA VAL A 489 -5.82 -11.93 6.89
C VAL A 489 -4.54 -12.44 6.23
N ASN A 490 -3.50 -12.64 7.05
CA ASN A 490 -2.25 -13.24 6.63
C ASN A 490 -2.30 -14.76 6.90
N PRO A 491 -2.39 -15.62 5.86
CA PRO A 491 -2.55 -17.06 6.04
C PRO A 491 -1.29 -17.71 6.63
N TYR A 492 -0.12 -17.11 6.42
CA TYR A 492 1.16 -17.59 6.91
C TYR A 492 1.31 -17.33 8.41
N SER A 493 0.94 -16.13 8.89
CA SER A 493 0.95 -15.85 10.34
C SER A 493 -0.16 -16.60 11.09
N VAL A 494 -1.32 -16.80 10.46
CA VAL A 494 -2.39 -17.63 11.01
C VAL A 494 -1.95 -19.10 11.10
N ASP A 495 -1.23 -19.62 10.11
CA ASP A 495 -0.66 -20.97 10.16
C ASP A 495 0.39 -21.09 11.26
N LEU A 496 1.34 -20.15 11.30
CA LEU A 496 2.38 -20.01 12.32
C LEU A 496 1.79 -19.97 13.74
N SER A 497 0.60 -19.39 13.91
CA SER A 497 -0.09 -19.35 15.21
C SER A 497 -0.50 -20.72 15.75
N THR A 498 -0.53 -21.76 14.90
CA THR A 498 -0.83 -23.13 15.31
C THR A 498 0.41 -23.92 15.72
N HIS A 499 1.61 -23.45 15.36
CA HIS A 499 2.87 -24.14 15.65
C HIS A 499 3.16 -24.30 17.15
N PRO A 500 2.80 -23.37 18.05
CA PRO A 500 2.99 -23.55 19.49
C PRO A 500 2.29 -24.81 20.03
N LEU A 501 1.13 -25.19 19.50
CA LEU A 501 0.46 -26.44 19.91
C LEU A 501 1.30 -27.67 19.56
N TRP A 502 2.03 -27.64 18.45
CA TRP A 502 2.93 -28.74 18.06
C TRP A 502 4.12 -28.83 19.02
N VAL A 503 4.72 -27.69 19.39
CA VAL A 503 5.79 -27.64 20.39
C VAL A 503 5.29 -28.19 21.73
N TRP A 504 4.09 -27.79 22.15
CA TRP A 504 3.46 -28.25 23.39
C TRP A 504 3.18 -29.76 23.37
N LEU A 505 2.60 -30.30 22.29
CA LEU A 505 2.31 -31.73 22.12
C LEU A 505 3.60 -32.57 22.14
N GLN A 506 4.65 -32.08 21.50
CA GLN A 506 5.93 -32.79 21.48
C GLN A 506 6.57 -32.80 22.87
N HIS A 507 6.56 -31.66 23.57
CA HIS A 507 7.13 -31.54 24.91
C HIS A 507 6.46 -32.48 25.92
N TYR A 508 5.13 -32.50 25.98
CA TYR A 508 4.38 -33.28 26.98
C TYR A 508 4.01 -34.69 26.55
N HIS A 509 3.88 -34.95 25.25
CA HIS A 509 3.26 -36.18 24.74
C HIS A 509 4.03 -36.86 23.62
N GLN A 510 5.09 -36.25 23.07
CA GLN A 510 5.83 -36.78 21.92
C GLN A 510 4.92 -37.06 20.69
N GLU A 511 3.84 -36.28 20.57
CA GLU A 511 2.79 -36.40 19.56
C GLU A 511 2.77 -35.18 18.63
N ILE A 512 2.01 -35.30 17.55
CA ILE A 512 1.70 -34.22 16.59
C ILE A 512 0.21 -34.30 16.22
N CYS A 513 -0.32 -33.25 15.59
CA CYS A 513 -1.70 -33.25 15.13
C CYS A 513 -1.86 -32.58 13.77
N LEU A 514 -2.90 -32.97 13.02
CA LEU A 514 -3.33 -32.26 11.81
C LEU A 514 -4.61 -31.46 12.08
N PRO A 515 -4.77 -30.27 11.48
CA PRO A 515 -5.93 -29.43 11.71
C PRO A 515 -7.21 -30.07 11.15
N ALA A 516 -8.31 -29.99 11.90
CA ALA A 516 -9.62 -30.50 11.49
C ALA A 516 -10.72 -29.44 11.51
N GLU A 517 -10.76 -28.60 12.53
CA GLU A 517 -11.84 -27.62 12.71
C GLU A 517 -11.33 -26.39 13.47
N ILE A 518 -11.86 -25.20 13.16
CA ILE A 518 -11.75 -24.00 13.99
C ILE A 518 -13.17 -23.52 14.28
N LYS A 519 -13.55 -23.43 15.56
CA LYS A 519 -14.91 -23.01 15.94
C LYS A 519 -15.15 -21.54 15.66
N LYS A 520 -14.16 -20.68 15.90
CA LYS A 520 -14.25 -19.25 15.58
C LYS A 520 -12.88 -18.68 15.21
N HIS A 521 -12.82 -17.82 14.21
CA HIS A 521 -11.65 -16.99 13.92
C HIS A 521 -12.06 -15.52 13.96
N GLU A 522 -11.35 -14.69 14.70
CA GLU A 522 -11.58 -13.25 14.79
C GLU A 522 -10.32 -12.49 14.32
N GLN A 523 -10.52 -11.40 13.57
CA GLN A 523 -9.46 -10.52 13.08
C GLN A 523 -9.75 -9.07 13.49
N PHE A 524 -8.82 -8.46 14.23
CA PHE A 524 -8.98 -7.10 14.76
C PHE A 524 -7.97 -6.12 14.15
N ALA A 525 -6.75 -6.59 13.85
CA ALA A 525 -5.69 -5.79 13.26
C ALA A 525 -4.77 -6.68 12.40
N ALA A 526 -4.12 -6.11 11.39
CA ALA A 526 -3.13 -6.85 10.60
C ALA A 526 -1.98 -7.32 11.50
N THR A 527 -1.57 -8.58 11.37
CA THR A 527 -0.36 -9.08 12.06
C THR A 527 0.86 -8.38 11.47
N PRO A 528 1.76 -7.82 12.29
CA PRO A 528 2.92 -7.09 11.77
C PRO A 528 3.87 -8.04 11.03
N SER A 529 4.44 -7.54 9.94
CA SER A 529 5.44 -8.26 9.14
C SER A 529 6.84 -7.76 9.48
N ASN A 530 7.84 -8.64 9.45
CA ASN A 530 9.24 -8.33 9.76
C ASN A 530 9.44 -7.73 11.17
N GLN A 531 8.50 -7.96 12.09
CA GLN A 531 8.53 -7.48 13.48
C GLN A 531 8.02 -8.59 14.41
N PRO A 532 8.49 -8.62 15.67
CA PRO A 532 8.06 -9.63 16.62
C PRO A 532 6.60 -9.46 17.03
N PHE A 533 5.91 -10.57 17.18
CA PHE A 533 4.62 -10.71 17.83
C PHE A 533 4.61 -11.98 18.69
N TYR A 534 3.55 -12.21 19.45
CA TYR A 534 3.45 -13.34 20.36
C TYR A 534 2.21 -14.18 20.04
N VAL A 535 2.35 -15.48 20.22
CA VAL A 535 1.27 -16.43 20.12
C VAL A 535 1.11 -17.13 21.46
N SER A 536 -0.03 -16.91 22.11
CA SER A 536 -0.47 -17.65 23.28
C SER A 536 -1.42 -18.76 22.84
N CYS A 537 -1.03 -20.01 23.05
CA CYS A 537 -1.82 -21.21 22.77
C CYS A 537 -2.30 -21.81 24.09
N GLU A 538 -3.62 -21.87 24.30
CA GLU A 538 -4.26 -22.45 25.48
C GLU A 538 -4.89 -23.79 25.12
N VAL A 539 -4.39 -24.88 25.71
CA VAL A 539 -4.91 -26.23 25.46
C VAL A 539 -6.15 -26.44 26.32
N THR A 540 -7.30 -26.57 25.66
CA THR A 540 -8.60 -26.67 26.35
C THR A 540 -9.00 -28.12 26.61
N HIS A 541 -8.62 -29.04 25.74
CA HIS A 541 -8.93 -30.46 25.89
C HIS A 541 -7.98 -31.35 25.10
N LYS A 542 -7.67 -32.55 25.62
CA LYS A 542 -6.92 -33.59 24.89
C LYS A 542 -7.50 -34.97 25.18
N THR A 543 -7.62 -35.78 24.14
CA THR A 543 -7.90 -37.23 24.22
C THR A 543 -6.73 -38.01 23.61
N SER A 544 -6.87 -39.34 23.49
CA SER A 544 -5.91 -40.18 22.77
C SER A 544 -5.89 -39.93 21.26
N THR A 545 -6.94 -39.35 20.68
CA THR A 545 -7.11 -39.19 19.22
C THR A 545 -7.26 -37.75 18.76
N SER A 546 -7.45 -36.80 19.68
CA SER A 546 -7.65 -35.39 19.33
C SER A 546 -7.17 -34.43 20.40
N VAL A 547 -6.90 -33.20 20.00
CA VAL A 547 -6.56 -32.08 20.88
C VAL A 547 -7.39 -30.86 20.48
N ALA A 548 -7.74 -30.01 21.44
CA ALA A 548 -8.39 -28.73 21.21
C ALA A 548 -7.59 -27.61 21.90
N ALA A 549 -7.44 -26.48 21.22
CA ALA A 549 -6.74 -25.33 21.74
C ALA A 549 -7.28 -24.01 21.17
N ASP A 550 -7.07 -22.94 21.93
CA ASP A 550 -7.29 -21.56 21.51
C ASP A 550 -5.94 -20.90 21.21
N PHE A 551 -5.85 -20.12 20.13
CA PHE A 551 -4.63 -19.46 19.69
C PHE A 551 -4.89 -17.95 19.62
N THR A 552 -4.12 -17.17 20.38
CA THR A 552 -4.22 -15.71 20.39
C THR A 552 -2.92 -15.09 19.87
N ILE A 553 -3.01 -14.32 18.79
CA ILE A 553 -1.91 -13.55 18.21
C ILE A 553 -1.96 -12.13 18.78
N HIS A 554 -0.92 -11.70 19.50
CA HIS A 554 -0.91 -10.42 20.22
C HIS A 554 0.45 -9.73 20.24
N ASP A 555 0.46 -8.43 20.54
CA ASP A 555 1.70 -7.69 20.81
C ASP A 555 2.22 -7.96 22.23
N LYS A 556 3.33 -7.32 22.60
CA LYS A 556 3.94 -7.49 23.93
C LYS A 556 3.06 -7.01 25.08
N GLN A 557 2.15 -6.06 24.82
CA GLN A 557 1.20 -5.50 25.78
C GLN A 557 -0.12 -6.29 25.81
N GLY A 558 -0.24 -7.33 25.00
CA GLY A 558 -1.44 -8.16 24.91
C GLY A 558 -2.51 -7.59 23.98
N LYS A 559 -2.26 -6.52 23.21
CA LYS A 559 -3.21 -6.06 22.19
C LYS A 559 -3.29 -7.09 21.07
N ILE A 560 -4.50 -7.46 20.70
CA ILE A 560 -4.73 -8.65 19.88
C ILE A 560 -4.87 -8.28 18.41
N TYR A 561 -4.14 -9.01 17.58
CA TYR A 561 -4.26 -8.96 16.13
C TYR A 561 -5.37 -9.90 15.65
N SER A 562 -5.34 -11.16 16.13
CA SER A 562 -6.29 -12.20 15.72
C SER A 562 -6.39 -13.33 16.77
N ARG A 563 -7.52 -14.05 16.78
CA ARG A 563 -7.75 -15.24 17.63
C ARG A 563 -8.37 -16.39 16.84
N LEU A 564 -7.89 -17.60 17.04
CA LEU A 564 -8.53 -18.85 16.59
C LEU A 564 -9.02 -19.59 17.84
N LEU A 565 -10.34 -19.74 18.00
CA LEU A 565 -10.95 -20.37 19.18
C LEU A 565 -11.53 -21.74 18.82
N GLY A 566 -11.44 -22.68 19.76
CA GLY A 566 -11.91 -24.04 19.63
C GLY A 566 -11.24 -24.80 18.48
N GLY A 567 -9.94 -24.57 18.25
CA GLY A 567 -9.20 -25.24 17.20
C GLY A 567 -8.95 -26.70 17.53
N LYS A 568 -9.49 -27.60 16.70
CA LYS A 568 -9.40 -29.05 16.89
C LYS A 568 -8.34 -29.65 15.96
N GLY A 569 -7.39 -30.37 16.54
CA GLY A 569 -6.42 -31.21 15.85
C GLY A 569 -6.73 -32.70 16.02
N ILE A 570 -6.46 -33.50 14.99
CA ILE A 570 -6.47 -34.97 15.06
C ILE A 570 -5.05 -35.44 15.32
N ILE A 571 -4.85 -36.17 16.41
CA ILE A 571 -3.53 -36.68 16.80
C ILE A 571 -3.14 -37.79 15.84
N ILE A 572 -1.90 -37.72 15.33
CA ILE A 572 -1.33 -38.76 14.47
C ILE A 572 0.04 -39.19 15.02
N PRO A 573 0.48 -40.45 14.76
CA PRO A 573 1.80 -40.89 15.17
C PRO A 573 2.92 -40.07 14.51
N THR A 574 3.95 -39.73 15.27
CA THR A 574 5.09 -38.89 14.84
C THR A 574 5.85 -39.47 13.63
N LYS A 575 5.83 -40.80 13.45
CA LYS A 575 6.43 -41.48 12.30
C LYS A 575 5.72 -41.19 10.97
N SER A 576 4.46 -40.74 10.99
CA SER A 576 3.63 -40.55 9.80
C SER A 576 3.96 -39.30 8.98
N LEU A 577 4.78 -38.37 9.50
CA LEU A 577 5.26 -37.21 8.74
C LEU A 577 6.54 -37.49 7.92
N LYS A 578 7.26 -38.57 8.22
CA LYS A 578 8.57 -38.90 7.63
C LYS A 578 8.49 -39.74 6.33
N ALA A 579 7.30 -40.14 5.90
CA ALA A 579 7.10 -40.99 4.72
C ALA A 579 6.79 -40.16 3.48
#